data_AF-A0A9X3AIE0-F1
#
_entry.id   AF-A0A9X3AIE0-F1
#
_cell.length_a   1.000
_cell.length_b   1.000
_cell.length_c   1.000
_cell.angle_alpha   90.00
_cell.angle_beta   90.00
_cell.angle_gamma   90.00
#
_symmetry.space_group_name_H-M   'P 1'
#
loop_
_entity.id
_entity.type
_entity.pdbx_description
1 polymer ?
#
loop_
_entity_poly.entity_id
_entity_poly.type
_entity_poly.pdbx_seq_one_letter_code
_entity_poly.pdbx_strand_id
1 'polypeptide(L)'
;MPPKKKKLSAIIKLQIKAGMANPAPPVGPALGQHGVNIMEFCKAYNAATESQRGTVVPVEISVYEDRTFDFKLKTPPAAKLLLKAAGVEKGSGEPHRVKVAKVTMAQVREIAEGKMVDLNATNVDQAAKIIAGTARSMGITVEG
;
A
#
# COMPACT_ATOMS: atom_id res chain seq x y z
N MET A 1 30.60 14.22 -4.78
CA MET A 1 30.72 12.78 -5.07
C MET A 1 29.34 12.26 -5.45
N PRO A 2 29.10 11.78 -6.69
CA PRO A 2 27.82 11.18 -7.03
C PRO A 2 27.64 9.90 -6.20
N PRO A 3 26.47 9.65 -5.58
CA PRO A 3 26.28 8.47 -4.74
C PRO A 3 26.49 7.22 -5.61
N LYS A 4 27.36 6.31 -5.15
CA LYS A 4 27.64 5.02 -5.80
C LYS A 4 26.30 4.38 -6.18
N LYS A 5 26.02 4.25 -7.48
CA LYS A 5 24.88 3.50 -8.00
C LYS A 5 25.05 2.05 -7.57
N LYS A 6 24.53 1.68 -6.39
CA LYS A 6 24.37 0.28 -6.02
C LYS A 6 23.56 -0.36 -7.13
N LYS A 7 24.15 -1.31 -7.86
CA LYS A 7 23.47 -1.98 -8.97
C LYS A 7 22.31 -2.77 -8.38
N LEU A 8 21.12 -2.39 -8.82
CA LEU A 8 19.87 -2.95 -8.35
C LEU A 8 19.70 -4.29 -9.06
N SER A 9 19.68 -5.37 -8.29
CA SER A 9 19.62 -6.75 -8.78
C SER A 9 18.18 -7.15 -9.06
N ALA A 10 17.26 -6.88 -8.13
CA ALA A 10 15.84 -7.17 -8.28
C ALA A 10 14.98 -6.19 -7.46
N ILE A 11 13.79 -5.87 -7.98
CA ILE A 11 12.75 -5.13 -7.24
C ILE A 11 11.59 -6.10 -7.01
N ILE A 12 11.27 -6.32 -5.74
CA ILE A 12 10.24 -7.25 -5.32
C ILE A 12 9.12 -6.44 -4.65
N LYS A 13 7.91 -6.53 -5.17
CA LYS A 13 6.74 -5.80 -4.65
C LYS A 13 5.82 -6.77 -3.96
N LEU A 14 5.69 -6.65 -2.64
CA LEU A 14 4.80 -7.51 -1.84
C LEU A 14 3.68 -6.68 -1.21
N GLN A 15 2.56 -7.33 -0.96
CA GLN A 15 1.45 -6.78 -0.20
C GLN A 15 1.30 -7.58 1.08
N ILE A 16 1.56 -6.96 2.23
CA ILE A 16 1.55 -7.64 3.52
C ILE A 16 0.58 -6.92 4.47
N LYS A 17 -0.13 -7.66 5.31
CA LYS A 17 -0.97 -7.06 6.35
C LYS A 17 -0.06 -6.41 7.41
N ALA A 18 -0.31 -5.14 7.72
CA ALA A 18 0.39 -4.38 8.74
C ALA A 18 0.37 -5.10 10.09
N GLY A 19 1.54 -5.21 10.72
CA GLY A 19 1.73 -5.92 11.99
C GLY A 19 1.58 -7.45 11.91
N MET A 20 1.38 -8.03 10.73
CA MET A 20 1.30 -9.49 10.51
C MET A 20 2.25 -9.97 9.41
N ALA A 21 3.43 -9.35 9.28
CA ALA A 21 4.48 -9.93 8.45
C ALA A 21 4.98 -11.22 9.10
N ASN A 22 4.81 -12.33 8.39
CA ASN A 22 5.24 -13.65 8.79
C ASN A 22 6.04 -14.26 7.62
N PRO A 23 7.15 -14.99 7.85
CA PRO A 23 7.91 -15.75 6.84
C PRO A 23 7.12 -16.81 6.04
N ALA A 24 5.79 -16.86 6.18
CA ALA A 24 4.90 -17.78 5.50
C ALA A 24 5.00 -17.72 3.95
N PRO A 25 4.41 -18.69 3.21
CA PRO A 25 4.63 -18.94 1.78
C PRO A 25 4.52 -17.75 0.79
N PRO A 26 3.80 -16.64 1.03
CA PRO A 26 3.84 -15.50 0.10
C PRO A 26 5.09 -14.61 0.26
N VAL A 27 5.74 -14.59 1.43
CA VAL A 27 6.87 -13.70 1.73
C VAL A 27 8.20 -14.45 1.76
N GLY A 28 8.22 -15.63 2.38
CA GLY A 28 9.42 -16.43 2.58
C GLY A 28 10.10 -16.86 1.27
N PRO A 29 9.42 -17.54 0.35
CA PRO A 29 9.98 -17.95 -0.95
C PRO A 29 10.39 -16.75 -1.82
N ALA A 30 9.55 -15.71 -1.88
CA ALA A 30 9.76 -14.54 -2.73
C ALA A 30 10.99 -13.71 -2.30
N LEU A 31 11.25 -13.58 -1.00
CA LEU A 31 12.43 -12.86 -0.50
C LEU A 31 13.67 -13.77 -0.35
N GLY A 32 13.46 -15.03 0.04
CA GLY A 32 14.52 -16.00 0.26
C GLY A 32 15.27 -16.37 -1.02
N GLN A 33 14.57 -16.42 -2.17
CA GLN A 33 15.20 -16.64 -3.49
C GLN A 33 16.24 -15.58 -3.85
N HIS A 34 16.14 -14.37 -3.29
CA HIS A 34 17.05 -13.26 -3.53
C HIS A 34 18.06 -13.03 -2.39
N GLY A 35 18.14 -13.94 -1.42
CA GLY A 35 19.11 -13.87 -0.32
C GLY A 35 18.83 -12.77 0.70
N VAL A 36 17.57 -12.30 0.80
CA VAL A 36 17.15 -11.29 1.78
C VAL A 36 16.88 -11.93 3.14
N ASN A 37 17.27 -11.27 4.23
CA ASN A 37 17.01 -11.74 5.59
C ASN A 37 15.52 -11.55 5.98
N ILE A 38 14.72 -12.60 5.79
CA ILE A 38 13.26 -12.57 5.95
C ILE A 38 12.86 -12.19 7.38
N MET A 39 13.56 -12.68 8.40
CA MET A 39 13.22 -12.40 9.81
C MET A 39 13.44 -10.94 10.16
N GLU A 40 14.55 -10.36 9.71
CA GLU A 40 14.89 -8.95 9.93
C GLU A 40 13.90 -8.03 9.22
N PHE A 41 13.56 -8.37 7.97
CA PHE A 41 12.51 -7.70 7.22
C PHE A 41 11.15 -7.77 7.93
N CYS A 42 10.70 -8.95 8.36
CA CYS A 42 9.42 -9.09 9.06
C CYS A 42 9.39 -8.27 10.36
N LYS A 43 10.49 -8.21 11.10
CA LYS A 43 10.58 -7.45 12.36
C LYS A 43 10.56 -5.95 12.11
N ALA A 44 11.36 -5.46 11.17
CA ALA A 44 11.41 -4.05 10.80
C ALA A 44 10.08 -3.58 10.19
N TYR A 45 9.47 -4.42 9.34
CA TYR A 45 8.16 -4.19 8.76
C TYR A 45 7.06 -4.12 9.85
N ASN A 46 7.03 -5.08 10.77
CA ASN A 46 6.02 -5.08 11.84
C ASN A 46 6.17 -3.86 12.76
N ALA A 47 7.40 -3.45 13.10
CA ALA A 47 7.64 -2.25 13.90
C ALA A 47 7.16 -0.98 13.20
N ALA A 48 7.48 -0.82 11.92
CA ALA A 48 7.11 0.37 11.15
C ALA A 48 5.63 0.39 10.71
N THR A 49 4.99 -0.78 10.60
CA THR A 49 3.56 -0.91 10.29
C THR A 49 2.68 -1.12 11.52
N GLU A 50 3.26 -1.09 12.73
CA GLU A 50 2.54 -1.28 13.98
C GLU A 50 1.42 -0.24 14.15
N SER A 51 1.70 1.01 13.79
CA SER A 51 0.72 2.11 13.83
C SER A 51 -0.42 1.96 12.82
N GLN A 52 -0.28 1.06 11.83
CA GLN A 52 -1.25 0.85 10.75
C GLN A 52 -1.89 -0.55 10.80
N ARG A 53 -1.81 -1.24 11.95
CA ARG A 53 -2.36 -2.59 12.18
C ARG A 53 -3.77 -2.74 11.60
N GLY A 54 -3.97 -3.80 10.82
CA GLY A 54 -5.25 -4.12 10.18
C GLY A 54 -5.42 -3.59 8.74
N THR A 55 -4.47 -2.81 8.23
CA THR A 55 -4.43 -2.43 6.79
C THR A 55 -3.41 -3.27 6.02
N VAL A 56 -3.60 -3.44 4.70
CA VAL A 56 -2.57 -4.06 3.85
C VAL A 56 -1.64 -2.95 3.40
N VAL A 57 -0.36 -3.07 3.70
CA VAL A 57 0.67 -2.08 3.33
C VAL A 57 1.53 -2.71 2.22
N PRO A 58 1.61 -2.08 1.04
CA PRO A 58 2.50 -2.54 -0.01
C PRO A 58 3.93 -2.14 0.35
N VAL A 59 4.85 -3.05 0.10
CA VAL A 59 6.27 -2.87 0.37
C VAL A 59 7.07 -3.21 -0.87
N GLU A 60 7.98 -2.31 -1.20
CA GLU A 60 8.89 -2.48 -2.32
C GLU A 60 10.28 -2.76 -1.74
N ILE A 61 10.75 -3.99 -1.94
CA ILE A 61 12.09 -4.43 -1.56
C ILE A 61 13.00 -4.30 -2.79
N SER A 62 13.99 -3.42 -2.70
CA SER A 62 15.08 -3.32 -3.66
C SER A 62 16.25 -4.15 -3.14
N VAL A 63 16.60 -5.19 -3.89
CA VAL A 63 17.76 -6.04 -3.60
C VAL A 63 18.93 -5.58 -4.47
N TYR A 64 20.08 -5.38 -3.86
CA TYR A 64 21.32 -4.99 -4.53
C TYR A 64 22.26 -6.19 -4.70
N GLU A 65 23.21 -6.10 -5.64
CA GLU A 65 24.18 -7.18 -5.89
C GLU A 65 25.09 -7.51 -4.69
N ASP A 66 25.26 -6.58 -3.76
CA ASP A 66 26.05 -6.75 -2.52
C ASP A 66 25.27 -7.52 -1.43
N ARG A 67 24.12 -8.11 -1.77
CA ARG A 67 23.17 -8.76 -0.84
C ARG A 67 22.57 -7.80 0.19
N THR A 68 22.75 -6.49 0.02
CA THR A 68 21.99 -5.52 0.81
C THR A 68 20.58 -5.39 0.24
N PHE A 69 19.62 -5.13 1.11
CA PHE A 69 18.24 -4.89 0.74
C PHE A 69 17.77 -3.57 1.34
N ASP A 70 17.06 -2.79 0.55
CA ASP A 70 16.33 -1.61 1.01
C ASP A 70 14.85 -1.89 0.85
N PHE A 71 14.05 -1.67 1.89
CA PHE A 71 12.61 -1.77 1.79
C PHE A 71 11.97 -0.40 1.96
N LYS A 72 11.04 -0.06 1.08
CA LYS A 72 10.22 1.15 1.20
C LYS A 72 8.78 0.74 1.46
N LEU A 73 8.28 1.15 2.61
CA LEU A 73 6.87 1.03 2.95
C LEU A 73 6.12 2.12 2.19
N LYS A 74 5.17 1.71 1.36
CA LYS A 74 4.21 2.62 0.74
C LYS A 74 2.98 2.70 1.60
N THR A 75 2.23 3.78 1.53
CA THR A 75 0.92 3.83 2.19
C THR A 75 -0.05 2.76 1.68
N PRO A 76 -1.04 2.37 2.52
CA PRO A 76 -2.05 1.39 2.15
C PRO A 76 -2.73 1.72 0.81
N PRO A 77 -3.15 0.70 0.03
CA PRO A 77 -3.90 0.93 -1.19
C PRO A 77 -5.15 1.76 -0.89
N ALA A 78 -5.41 2.75 -1.74
CA ALA A 78 -6.61 3.57 -1.60
C ALA A 78 -7.87 2.69 -1.64
N ALA A 79 -7.82 1.59 -2.40
CA ALA A 79 -8.83 0.55 -2.43
C ALA A 79 -9.21 0.02 -1.04
N LYS A 80 -8.23 -0.39 -0.23
CA LYS A 80 -8.48 -0.95 1.12
C LYS A 80 -8.99 0.11 2.10
N LEU A 81 -8.48 1.34 2.01
CA LEU A 81 -8.94 2.45 2.84
C LEU A 81 -10.39 2.83 2.53
N LEU A 82 -10.73 2.88 1.24
CA LEU A 82 -12.09 3.12 0.78
C LEU A 82 -13.04 1.99 1.18
N LEU A 83 -12.64 0.72 1.02
CA LEU A 83 -13.43 -0.41 1.47
C LEU A 83 -13.71 -0.34 2.98
N LYS A 84 -12.71 0.05 3.79
CA LYS A 84 -12.86 0.24 5.23
C LYS A 84 -13.80 1.40 5.57
N ALA A 85 -13.63 2.55 4.91
CA ALA A 85 -14.48 3.72 5.12
C ALA A 85 -15.93 3.48 4.66
N ALA A 86 -16.10 2.66 3.63
CA ALA A 86 -17.39 2.30 3.06
C ALA A 86 -18.04 1.08 3.75
N GLY A 87 -17.34 0.45 4.70
CA GLY A 87 -17.85 -0.68 5.48
C GLY A 87 -18.03 -1.99 4.70
N VAL A 88 -17.43 -2.13 3.52
CA VAL A 88 -17.59 -3.30 2.65
C VAL A 88 -16.29 -4.10 2.52
N GLU A 89 -16.40 -5.42 2.49
CA GLU A 89 -15.23 -6.31 2.41
C GLU A 89 -14.71 -6.50 0.97
N LYS A 90 -15.60 -6.36 -0.03
CA LYS A 90 -15.30 -6.52 -1.46
C LYS A 90 -15.84 -5.33 -2.25
N GLY A 91 -15.08 -4.94 -3.28
CA GLY A 91 -15.52 -3.96 -4.27
C GLY A 91 -16.56 -4.55 -5.23
N SER A 92 -17.13 -3.70 -6.07
CA SER A 92 -18.07 -4.13 -7.10
C SER A 92 -17.39 -4.92 -8.21
N GLY A 93 -17.99 -6.04 -8.61
CA GLY A 93 -17.60 -6.78 -9.81
C GLY A 93 -17.94 -6.04 -11.12
N GLU A 94 -18.91 -5.11 -11.07
CA GLU A 94 -19.28 -4.24 -12.18
C GLU A 94 -19.29 -2.77 -11.70
N PRO A 95 -18.13 -2.11 -11.59
CA PRO A 95 -17.96 -0.83 -10.89
C PRO A 95 -18.81 0.34 -11.40
N HIS A 96 -19.31 0.28 -12.63
CA HIS A 96 -20.17 1.31 -13.20
C HIS A 96 -21.67 0.97 -13.22
N ARG A 97 -22.05 -0.28 -12.94
CA ARG A 97 -23.46 -0.73 -12.89
C ARG A 97 -23.93 -0.96 -11.48
N VAL A 98 -23.14 -1.67 -10.67
CA VAL A 98 -23.50 -2.04 -9.30
C VAL A 98 -22.67 -1.19 -8.35
N LYS A 99 -23.34 -0.29 -7.63
CA LYS A 99 -22.72 0.50 -6.58
C LYS A 99 -22.81 -0.29 -5.28
N VAL A 100 -21.66 -0.70 -4.74
CA VAL A 100 -21.59 -1.55 -3.54
C VAL A 100 -21.59 -0.76 -2.25
N ALA A 101 -21.16 0.50 -2.29
CA ALA A 101 -21.09 1.33 -1.11
C ALA A 101 -21.05 2.83 -1.44
N LYS A 102 -21.17 3.66 -0.41
CA LYS A 102 -21.03 5.11 -0.49
C LYS A 102 -20.02 5.61 0.53
N VAL A 103 -19.26 6.64 0.17
CA VAL A 103 -18.33 7.35 1.07
C VAL A 103 -18.55 8.85 0.93
N THR A 104 -18.32 9.58 2.02
CA THR A 104 -18.44 11.04 2.00
C THR A 104 -17.16 11.69 1.51
N MET A 105 -17.28 12.89 0.94
CA MET A 105 -16.12 13.71 0.55
C MET A 105 -15.17 13.98 1.73
N ALA A 106 -15.69 14.04 2.97
CA ALA A 106 -14.90 14.18 4.19
C ALA A 106 -13.99 12.98 4.43
N GLN A 107 -14.53 11.75 4.37
CA GLN A 107 -13.74 10.53 4.49
C GLN A 107 -12.69 10.41 3.39
N VAL A 108 -13.04 10.81 2.17
CA VAL A 108 -12.11 10.84 1.03
C VAL A 108 -10.94 11.80 1.29
N ARG A 109 -11.21 12.97 1.90
CA ARG A 109 -10.17 13.94 2.28
C ARG A 109 -9.27 13.42 3.40
N GLU A 110 -9.82 12.83 4.45
CA GLU A 110 -9.02 12.22 5.53
C GLU A 110 -8.08 11.12 4.99
N ILE A 111 -8.61 10.26 4.11
CA ILE A 111 -7.81 9.24 3.42
C ILE A 111 -6.74 9.88 2.53
N ALA A 112 -7.08 10.96 1.84
CA ALA A 112 -6.16 11.69 0.96
C ALA A 112 -5.03 12.37 1.74
N GLU A 113 -5.30 12.96 2.90
CA GLU A 113 -4.31 13.58 3.78
C GLU A 113 -3.34 12.52 4.33
N GLY A 114 -3.86 11.41 4.85
CA GLY A 114 -3.01 10.30 5.32
C GLY A 114 -2.17 9.68 4.20
N LYS A 115 -2.64 9.73 2.96
CA LYS A 115 -1.94 9.21 1.78
C LYS A 115 -1.10 10.26 1.04
N MET A 116 -1.10 11.52 1.47
CA MET A 116 -0.47 12.62 0.75
C MET A 116 1.03 12.42 0.57
N VAL A 117 1.69 11.72 1.51
CA VAL A 117 3.12 11.37 1.46
C VAL A 117 3.50 10.42 0.32
N ASP A 118 2.56 9.64 -0.22
CA ASP A 118 2.79 8.73 -1.36
C ASP A 118 2.07 9.16 -2.64
N LEU A 119 1.20 10.16 -2.55
CA LEU A 119 0.50 10.68 -3.71
C LEU A 119 1.37 11.74 -4.38
N ASN A 120 1.47 11.69 -5.71
CA ASN A 120 2.06 12.78 -6.50
C ASN A 120 1.13 14.02 -6.59
N ALA A 121 0.25 14.22 -5.60
CA ALA A 121 -0.69 15.33 -5.57
C ALA A 121 -0.03 16.53 -4.92
N THR A 122 -0.18 17.71 -5.54
CA THR A 122 0.37 18.96 -4.98
C THR A 122 -0.51 19.51 -3.86
N ASN A 123 -1.81 19.21 -3.90
CA ASN A 123 -2.83 19.72 -2.97
C ASN A 123 -3.77 18.61 -2.50
N VAL A 124 -4.39 18.79 -1.33
CA VAL A 124 -5.37 17.85 -0.75
C VAL A 124 -6.56 17.61 -1.68
N ASP A 125 -7.04 18.61 -2.42
CA ASP A 125 -8.13 18.41 -3.39
C ASP A 125 -7.73 17.55 -4.60
N GLN A 126 -6.47 17.59 -5.03
CA GLN A 126 -5.97 16.68 -6.06
C GLN A 126 -5.84 15.26 -5.51
N ALA A 127 -5.33 15.13 -4.29
CA ALA A 127 -5.25 13.86 -3.60
C ALA A 127 -6.67 13.24 -3.45
N ALA A 128 -7.65 14.04 -3.03
CA ALA A 128 -9.05 13.64 -2.95
C ALA A 128 -9.62 13.21 -4.30
N LYS A 129 -9.29 13.89 -5.41
CA LYS A 129 -9.66 13.45 -6.77
C LYS A 129 -9.06 12.09 -7.15
N ILE A 130 -7.81 11.82 -6.78
CA ILE A 130 -7.16 10.52 -7.05
C ILE A 130 -7.87 9.40 -6.27
N ILE A 131 -8.18 9.65 -5.00
CA ILE A 131 -8.93 8.71 -4.16
C ILE A 131 -10.36 8.52 -4.70
N ALA A 132 -11.05 9.59 -5.10
CA ALA A 132 -12.37 9.53 -5.71
C ALA A 132 -12.37 8.75 -7.04
N GLY A 133 -11.33 8.87 -7.85
CA GLY A 133 -11.13 8.06 -9.05
C GLY A 133 -11.03 6.57 -8.71
N THR A 134 -10.30 6.24 -7.65
CA THR A 134 -10.20 4.85 -7.15
C THR A 134 -11.56 4.34 -6.65
N ALA A 135 -12.32 5.17 -5.94
CA ALA A 135 -13.66 4.82 -5.47
C ALA A 135 -14.59 4.48 -6.64
N ARG A 136 -14.59 5.32 -7.69
CA ARG A 136 -15.36 5.05 -8.92
C ARG A 136 -14.98 3.74 -9.60
N SER A 137 -13.67 3.45 -9.70
CA SER A 137 -13.18 2.20 -10.30
C SER A 137 -13.57 0.94 -9.52
N MET A 138 -14.00 1.07 -8.26
CA MET A 138 -14.46 -0.06 -7.43
C MET A 138 -15.98 -0.08 -7.22
N GLY A 139 -16.72 0.84 -7.86
CA GLY A 139 -18.17 0.95 -7.67
C GLY A 139 -18.57 1.52 -6.31
N ILE A 140 -17.75 2.38 -5.73
CA ILE A 140 -18.08 3.16 -4.55
C ILE A 140 -18.51 4.57 -5.01
N THR A 141 -19.70 5.00 -4.57
CA THR A 141 -20.17 6.36 -4.87
C THR A 141 -19.60 7.32 -3.85
N VAL A 142 -18.91 8.36 -4.33
CA VAL A 142 -18.50 9.49 -3.49
C VAL A 142 -19.65 10.49 -3.48
N GLU A 143 -20.30 10.66 -2.32
CA GLU A 143 -21.28 11.72 -2.09
C GLU A 143 -20.56 12.95 -1.55
N GLY A 144 -20.76 14.08 -2.22
CA GLY A 144 -20.17 15.38 -1.90
C GLY A 144 -21.20 16.48 -2.02
#